data_AF-A0A959TUL1-F1
#
_entry.id   AF-A0A959TUL1-F1
#
_cell.length_a   1.000
_cell.length_b   1.000
_cell.length_c   1.000
_cell.angle_alpha   90.00
_cell.angle_beta   90.00
_cell.angle_gamma   90.00
#
_symmetry.space_group_name_H-M   'P 1'
#
loop_
_entity.id
_entity.type
_entity.pdbx_description
1 polymer ?
#
loop_
_entity_poly.entity_id
_entity_poly.type
_entity_poly.pdbx_seq_one_letter_code
_entity_poly.pdbx_strand_id
1 'polypeptide(L)'
;MTKEELKQHAKQQIDSLFAQLDELEAKSDQVKADMKQTYTTQLETLRTKKAELKQKYNELEHSSEEKLEEVGQAFTESKGSFKESFSKLASVFS
;
A
#
# COMPACT_ATOMS: atom_id res chain seq x y z
N MET A 1 -15.08 -2.73 16.64
CA MET A 1 -14.58 -1.59 15.86
C MET A 1 -15.77 -0.83 15.34
N THR A 2 -15.87 0.47 15.64
CA THR A 2 -16.86 1.36 15.02
C THR A 2 -16.42 1.71 13.59
N LYS A 3 -17.33 2.29 12.82
CA LYS A 3 -17.04 2.86 11.49
C LYS A 3 -15.86 3.83 11.52
N GLU A 4 -15.82 4.70 12.53
CA GLU A 4 -14.77 5.69 12.70
C GLU A 4 -13.44 5.03 13.05
N GLU A 5 -13.43 4.04 13.94
CA GLU A 5 -12.21 3.28 14.27
C GLU A 5 -11.64 2.56 13.04
N LEU A 6 -12.50 1.97 12.22
CA LEU A 6 -12.08 1.27 11.01
C LEU A 6 -11.44 2.24 10.01
N LYS A 7 -12.05 3.41 9.80
CA LYS A 7 -11.50 4.47 8.93
C LYS A 7 -10.18 5.02 9.45
N GLN A 8 -10.09 5.34 10.75
CA GLN A 8 -8.86 5.83 11.35
C GLN A 8 -7.74 4.80 11.26
N HIS A 9 -8.03 3.53 11.55
CA HIS A 9 -7.05 2.45 11.46
C HIS A 9 -6.60 2.20 10.02
N ALA A 10 -7.52 2.30 9.05
CA ALA A 10 -7.17 2.22 7.63
C ALA A 10 -6.26 3.37 7.20
N LYS A 11 -6.57 4.60 7.65
CA LYS A 11 -5.78 5.81 7.40
C LYS A 11 -4.35 5.66 7.92
N GLN A 12 -4.20 5.34 9.19
CA GLN A 12 -2.88 5.16 9.82
C GLN A 12 -2.03 4.12 9.09
N GLN A 13 -2.66 3.05 8.62
CA GLN A 13 -1.92 2.02 7.89
C GLN A 13 -1.53 2.46 6.49
N ILE A 14 -2.37 3.21 5.78
CA ILE A 14 -1.97 3.82 4.51
C ILE A 14 -0.83 4.78 4.70
N ASP A 15 -0.94 5.72 5.64
CA ASP A 15 0.10 6.72 5.89
C ASP A 15 1.44 6.03 6.20
N SER A 16 1.42 4.99 7.03
CA SER A 16 2.60 4.19 7.34
C SER A 16 3.18 3.45 6.13
N LEU A 17 2.32 2.82 5.32
CA LEU A 17 2.75 2.08 4.12
C LEU A 17 3.31 3.02 3.05
N PHE A 18 2.71 4.20 2.89
CA PHE A 18 3.14 5.18 1.89
C PHE A 18 4.45 5.83 2.30
N ALA A 19 4.62 6.18 3.58
CA ALA A 19 5.90 6.67 4.08
C ALA A 19 7.04 5.67 3.85
N GLN A 20 6.79 4.38 4.11
CA GLN A 20 7.77 3.32 3.84
C GLN A 20 8.07 3.15 2.35
N LEU A 21 7.06 3.30 1.48
CA LEU A 21 7.24 3.26 0.04
C LEU A 21 8.09 4.45 -0.44
N ASP A 22 7.81 5.65 0.03
CA ASP A 22 8.60 6.85 -0.28
C ASP A 22 10.06 6.68 0.17
N GLU A 23 10.31 6.00 1.30
CA GLU A 23 11.68 5.63 1.71
C GLU A 23 12.35 4.65 0.74
N LEU A 24 11.64 3.61 0.28
CA LEU A 24 12.17 2.71 -0.73
C LEU A 24 12.47 3.46 -2.03
N GLU A 25 11.54 4.28 -2.51
CA GLU A 25 11.71 5.11 -3.71
C GLU A 25 12.99 5.97 -3.62
N ALA A 26 13.25 6.58 -2.46
CA ALA A 26 14.48 7.34 -2.23
C ALA A 26 15.75 6.47 -2.17
N LYS A 27 15.64 5.20 -1.77
CA LYS A 27 16.74 4.23 -1.76
C LYS A 27 16.99 3.57 -3.11
N SER A 28 16.17 3.84 -4.13
CA SER A 28 16.29 3.28 -5.49
C SER A 28 17.69 3.45 -6.09
N ASP A 29 18.35 4.58 -5.83
CA ASP A 29 19.71 4.86 -6.31
C ASP A 29 20.80 4.01 -5.64
N GLN A 30 20.52 3.42 -4.46
CA GLN A 30 21.44 2.53 -3.74
C GLN A 30 21.34 1.07 -4.21
N VAL A 31 20.39 0.76 -5.09
CA VAL A 31 20.18 -0.60 -5.60
C VAL A 31 21.32 -0.96 -6.56
N LYS A 32 21.89 -2.16 -6.37
CA LYS A 32 22.94 -2.71 -7.25
C LYS A 32 22.45 -2.76 -8.70
N ALA A 33 23.33 -2.47 -9.65
CA ALA A 33 22.98 -2.41 -11.08
C ALA A 33 22.28 -3.69 -11.60
N ASP A 34 22.73 -4.86 -11.16
CA ASP A 34 22.15 -6.17 -11.49
C ASP A 34 20.69 -6.32 -11.02
N MET A 35 20.33 -5.68 -9.91
CA MET A 35 18.98 -5.71 -9.33
C MET A 35 18.12 -4.51 -9.75
N LYS A 36 18.71 -3.48 -10.38
CA LYS A 36 18.05 -2.20 -10.67
C LYS A 36 16.84 -2.36 -11.58
N GLN A 37 16.91 -3.23 -12.59
CA GLN A 37 15.78 -3.50 -13.47
C GLN A 37 14.61 -4.15 -12.70
N THR A 38 14.89 -5.25 -11.99
CA THR A 38 13.91 -5.96 -11.16
C THR A 38 13.28 -5.05 -10.12
N TYR A 39 14.11 -4.23 -9.46
CA TYR A 39 13.68 -3.25 -8.48
C TYR A 39 12.74 -2.21 -9.10
N THR A 40 13.10 -1.67 -10.26
CA THR A 40 12.27 -0.65 -10.95
C THR A 40 10.91 -1.23 -11.34
N THR A 41 10.87 -2.42 -11.93
CA THR A 41 9.60 -3.10 -12.29
C THR A 41 8.72 -3.38 -11.06
N GLN A 42 9.32 -3.86 -9.97
CA GLN A 42 8.58 -4.11 -8.73
C GLN A 42 8.10 -2.79 -8.09
N LEU A 43 8.90 -1.73 -8.17
CA LEU A 43 8.53 -0.41 -7.67
C LEU A 43 7.35 0.18 -8.46
N GLU A 44 7.34 0.06 -9.80
CA GLU A 44 6.21 0.46 -10.62
C GLU A 44 4.94 -0.33 -10.29
N THR A 45 5.07 -1.65 -10.11
CA THR A 45 3.95 -2.50 -9.66
C THR A 45 3.41 -2.02 -8.30
N LEU A 46 4.31 -1.66 -7.39
CA LEU A 46 3.97 -1.19 -6.06
C LEU A 46 3.32 0.19 -6.08
N ARG A 47 3.75 1.09 -6.99
CA ARG A 47 3.10 2.38 -7.23
C ARG A 47 1.67 2.23 -7.76
N THR A 48 1.43 1.27 -8.67
CA THR A 48 0.07 0.95 -9.13
C THR A 48 -0.79 0.48 -7.95
N LYS A 49 -0.28 -0.44 -7.14
CA LYS A 49 -0.98 -0.91 -5.92
C LYS A 49 -1.17 0.20 -4.88
N LYS A 50 -0.25 1.18 -4.77
CA LYS A 50 -0.38 2.39 -3.94
C LYS A 50 -1.63 3.17 -4.35
N ALA A 51 -1.79 3.38 -5.65
CA ALA A 51 -2.93 4.11 -6.20
C ALA A 51 -4.25 3.34 -5.97
N GLU A 52 -4.26 2.03 -6.21
CA GLU A 52 -5.43 1.17 -5.95
C GLU A 52 -5.82 1.20 -4.46
N LEU A 53 -4.85 1.05 -3.56
CA LEU A 53 -5.08 1.08 -2.12
C LEU A 53 -5.63 2.44 -1.66
N LYS A 54 -5.08 3.54 -2.20
CA LYS A 54 -5.58 4.90 -1.93
C LYS A 54 -7.03 5.06 -2.39
N GLN A 55 -7.36 4.53 -3.57
CA GLN A 55 -8.72 4.55 -4.08
C GLN A 55 -9.67 3.76 -3.16
N LYS A 56 -9.28 2.53 -2.76
CA LYS A 56 -10.07 1.71 -1.84
C LYS A 56 -10.30 2.39 -0.49
N TYR A 57 -9.31 3.11 0.01
CA TYR A 57 -9.49 3.90 1.22
C TYR A 57 -10.41 5.10 1.04
N ASN A 58 -10.35 5.81 -0.08
CA ASN A 58 -11.32 6.88 -0.36
C ASN A 58 -12.75 6.32 -0.43
N GLU A 59 -12.95 5.17 -1.07
CA GLU A 59 -14.24 4.46 -1.06
C GLU A 59 -14.66 4.11 0.38
N LEU A 60 -13.73 3.65 1.20
CA LEU A 60 -13.94 3.34 2.62
C LEU A 60 -14.29 4.56 3.47
N GLU A 61 -13.61 5.68 3.24
CA GLU A 61 -13.81 6.94 3.96
C GLU A 61 -15.15 7.57 3.62
N HIS A 62 -15.62 7.41 2.37
CA HIS A 62 -16.88 7.99 1.89
C HIS A 62 -18.06 7.01 1.91
N SER A 63 -17.87 5.76 2.31
CA SER A 63 -18.94 4.76 2.31
C SER A 63 -20.03 5.01 3.36
N SER A 64 -21.25 4.61 3.01
CA SER A 64 -22.37 4.44 3.94
C SER A 64 -22.14 3.26 4.87
N GLU A 65 -22.84 3.22 6.00
CA GLU A 65 -22.72 2.10 6.97
C GLU A 65 -23.04 0.74 6.34
N GLU A 66 -24.05 0.68 5.47
CA GLU A 66 -24.45 -0.55 4.77
C GLU A 66 -23.35 -1.14 3.88
N LYS A 67 -22.49 -0.29 3.30
CA LYS A 67 -21.40 -0.72 2.40
C LYS A 67 -20.06 -0.88 3.11
N LEU A 68 -19.95 -0.39 4.35
CA LEU A 68 -18.69 -0.28 5.08
C LEU A 68 -17.95 -1.61 5.18
N GLU A 69 -18.68 -2.70 5.39
CA GLU A 69 -18.10 -4.04 5.50
C GLU A 69 -17.48 -4.50 4.17
N GLU A 70 -18.22 -4.37 3.06
CA GLU A 70 -17.76 -4.71 1.71
C GLU A 70 -16.51 -3.89 1.31
N VAL A 71 -16.56 -2.56 1.48
CA VAL A 71 -15.43 -1.70 1.15
C VAL A 71 -14.25 -1.90 2.10
N GLY A 72 -14.51 -2.26 3.37
CA GLY A 72 -13.48 -2.57 4.36
C GLY A 72 -12.74 -3.86 4.03
N GLN A 73 -13.47 -4.87 3.52
CA GLN A 73 -12.87 -6.10 3.03
C GLN A 73 -12.01 -5.82 1.78
N ALA A 74 -12.54 -5.10 0.80
CA ALA A 74 -11.81 -4.74 -0.42
C ALA A 74 -10.53 -3.93 -0.12
N PHE A 75 -10.60 -3.02 0.85
CA PHE A 75 -9.42 -2.30 1.37
C PHE A 75 -8.39 -3.27 1.97
N THR A 76 -8.84 -4.22 2.79
CA THR A 76 -7.97 -5.20 3.44
C THR A 76 -7.27 -6.10 2.43
N GLU A 77 -7.97 -6.54 1.38
CA GLU A 77 -7.40 -7.34 0.30
C GLU A 77 -6.37 -6.56 -0.53
N SER A 78 -6.71 -5.33 -0.92
CA SER A 78 -5.80 -4.43 -1.65
C SER A 78 -4.54 -4.15 -0.83
N LYS A 79 -4.70 -3.90 0.46
CA LYS A 79 -3.60 -3.69 1.40
C LYS A 79 -2.72 -4.92 1.56
N GLY A 80 -3.32 -6.11 1.64
CA GLY A 80 -2.57 -7.38 1.69
C GLY A 80 -1.67 -7.54 0.46
N SER A 81 -2.24 -7.30 -0.72
CA SER A 81 -1.52 -7.31 -1.99
C SER A 81 -0.40 -6.27 -2.06
N PHE A 82 -0.64 -5.06 -1.55
CA PHE A 82 0.37 -4.01 -1.44
C PHE A 82 1.52 -4.45 -0.53
N LYS A 83 1.20 -4.94 0.68
CA LYS A 83 2.22 -5.40 1.65
C LYS A 83 3.07 -6.53 1.09
N GLU A 84 2.47 -7.49 0.38
CA GLU A 84 3.24 -8.57 -0.24
C GLU A 84 4.24 -8.03 -1.27
N SER A 85 3.79 -7.11 -2.13
CA SER A 85 4.65 -6.48 -3.15
C SER A 85 5.73 -5.60 -2.52
N PHE A 86 5.38 -4.88 -1.45
CA PHE A 86 6.31 -4.08 -0.66
C PHE A 86 7.39 -4.96 -0.03
N SER A 87 7.02 -6.08 0.62
CA SER A 87 7.98 -7.00 1.23
C SER A 87 8.93 -7.61 0.21
N LYS A 88 8.44 -7.96 -0.99
CA LYS A 88 9.27 -8.42 -2.11
C LYS A 88 10.29 -7.36 -2.52
N LEU A 89 9.86 -6.10 -2.64
CA LEU A 89 10.75 -4.99 -3.00
C LEU A 89 11.76 -4.67 -1.89
N ALA A 90 11.32 -4.61 -0.64
CA ALA A 90 12.15 -4.34 0.52
C ALA A 90 13.22 -5.42 0.73
N SER A 91 12.93 -6.68 0.36
CA SER A 91 13.89 -7.79 0.46
C SER A 91 15.14 -7.62 -0.41
N VAL A 92 15.11 -6.70 -1.39
CA VAL A 92 16.31 -6.33 -2.18
C VAL A 92 17.36 -5.62 -1.31
N PHE A 93 16.94 -4.98 -0.21
CA PHE A 93 17.80 -4.25 0.72
C PHE A 93 18.07 -4.99 2.04
N SER A 94 17.47 -6.17 2.24
CA SER A 94 17.66 -7.01 3.44
C SER A 94 18.91 -7.89 3.35
#